data_AF-A0AAD4T761-F1
#
_entry.id   AF-A0AAD4T761-F1
#
_cell.length_a   1.000
_cell.length_b   1.000
_cell.length_c   1.000
_cell.angle_alpha   90.00
_cell.angle_beta   90.00
_cell.angle_gamma   90.00
#
_symmetry.space_group_name_H-M   'P 1'
#
loop_
_entity.id
_entity.type
_entity.pdbx_description
1 polymer ?
#
loop_
_entity_poly.entity_id
_entity_poly.type
_entity_poly.pdbx_seq_one_letter_code
_entity_poly.pdbx_strand_id
1 'polypeptide(L)'
;MAAPEAPLCYVGVSRSSAAFRLMKTMGWEEGEGLGKDKQGIKGHVRVKNKQDTSGVGLDQVKNNWAFDTTQFDNILKRLKV
;
A
#
# COMPACT_ATOMS: atom_id res chain seq x y z
N MET A 1 -19.70 -25.81 0.67
CA MET A 1 -18.33 -25.50 0.19
C MET A 1 -18.43 -24.21 -0.61
N ALA A 2 -18.35 -23.05 0.06
CA ALA A 2 -18.47 -21.75 -0.62
C ALA A 2 -17.17 -21.48 -1.38
N ALA A 3 -17.27 -21.37 -2.71
CA ALA A 3 -16.15 -20.97 -3.54
C ALA A 3 -15.65 -19.59 -3.09
N PRO A 4 -14.34 -19.31 -3.07
CA PRO A 4 -13.85 -17.98 -2.77
C PRO A 4 -14.30 -17.04 -3.88
N GLU A 5 -15.33 -16.24 -3.60
CA GLU A 5 -15.82 -15.13 -4.40
C GLU A 5 -14.62 -14.31 -4.89
N ALA A 6 -14.19 -14.55 -6.14
CA ALA A 6 -12.97 -13.97 -6.66
C ALA A 6 -13.09 -12.43 -6.59
N PRO A 7 -12.05 -11.71 -6.13
CA PRO A 7 -12.15 -10.27 -5.94
C PRO A 7 -12.63 -9.59 -7.23
N LEU A 8 -13.69 -8.78 -7.11
CA LEU A 8 -14.33 -8.09 -8.25
C LEU A 8 -13.35 -7.20 -9.04
N CYS A 9 -12.26 -6.78 -8.39
CA CYS A 9 -11.21 -5.93 -8.94
C CYS A 9 -9.86 -6.67 -9.00
N TYR A 10 -9.22 -6.65 -10.16
CA TYR A 10 -7.84 -7.10 -10.35
C TYR A 10 -6.91 -5.87 -10.26
N VAL A 11 -6.02 -5.83 -9.27
CA VAL A 11 -5.03 -4.74 -9.08
C VAL A 11 -5.69 -3.34 -8.98
N GLY A 12 -6.91 -3.27 -8.46
CA GLY A 12 -7.69 -2.03 -8.34
C GLY A 12 -8.48 -1.64 -9.59
N VAL A 13 -8.42 -2.43 -10.67
CA VAL A 13 -9.25 -2.26 -11.87
C VAL A 13 -10.41 -3.24 -11.84
N SER A 14 -11.64 -2.75 -12.03
CA SER A 14 -12.81 -3.62 -12.18
C SER A 14 -12.66 -4.51 -13.42
N ARG A 15 -12.94 -5.81 -13.28
CA ARG A 15 -12.95 -6.76 -14.42
C ARG A 15 -13.99 -6.40 -15.50
N SER A 16 -15.03 -5.65 -15.13
CA SER A 16 -16.04 -5.16 -16.09
C SER A 16 -15.61 -3.90 -16.84
N SER A 17 -14.49 -3.28 -16.46
CA SER A 17 -14.02 -2.02 -17.05
C SER A 17 -13.67 -2.18 -18.53
N ALA A 18 -13.98 -1.15 -19.32
CA ALA A 18 -13.59 -1.07 -20.72
C ALA A 18 -12.07 -1.21 -20.91
N ALA A 19 -11.28 -0.63 -20.00
CA ALA A 19 -9.82 -0.73 -20.04
C ALA A 19 -9.34 -2.19 -19.88
N PHE A 20 -9.98 -2.95 -18.99
CA PHE A 20 -9.63 -4.36 -18.76
C PHE A 20 -9.94 -5.24 -19.98
N ARG A 21 -11.09 -5.00 -20.62
CA ARG A 21 -11.48 -5.68 -21.86
C ARG A 21 -10.52 -5.35 -23.00
N LEU A 22 -10.10 -4.08 -23.12
CA LEU A 22 -9.18 -3.63 -24.16
C LEU A 22 -7.78 -4.25 -23.99
N MET A 23 -7.26 -4.31 -22.77
CA MET A 23 -5.97 -4.98 -22.50
C MET A 23 -6.02 -6.46 -22.89
N LYS A 24 -7.10 -7.18 -22.55
CA LYS A 24 -7.29 -8.58 -22.97
C LYS A 24 -7.29 -8.74 -24.49
N THR A 25 -7.97 -7.86 -25.22
CA THR A 25 -7.96 -7.90 -26.70
C THR A 25 -6.59 -7.61 -27.31
N MET A 26 -5.72 -6.87 -26.61
CA MET A 26 -4.36 -6.59 -27.05
C MET A 26 -3.35 -7.70 -26.69
N GLY A 27 -3.84 -8.84 -26.16
CA GLY A 27 -3.01 -10.00 -25.83
C GLY A 27 -2.38 -9.96 -24.44
N TRP A 28 -2.87 -9.11 -23.54
CA TRP A 28 -2.44 -9.10 -22.14
C TRP A 28 -3.34 -10.01 -21.29
N GLU A 29 -2.73 -10.85 -20.45
CA GLU A 29 -3.43 -11.73 -19.51
C GLU A 29 -3.32 -11.29 -18.04
N GLU A 30 -4.32 -11.66 -17.24
CA GLU A 30 -4.30 -11.42 -15.79
C GLU A 30 -3.09 -12.10 -15.15
N GLY A 31 -2.27 -11.35 -14.43
CA GLY A 31 -1.04 -11.85 -13.79
C GLY A 31 0.24 -11.53 -14.55
N GLU A 32 0.13 -11.12 -15.81
CA GLU A 32 1.28 -10.83 -16.65
C GLU A 32 1.73 -9.37 -16.54
N GLY A 33 3.04 -9.17 -16.55
CA GLY A 33 3.63 -7.85 -16.69
C GLY A 33 3.45 -7.34 -18.12
N LEU A 34 3.35 -6.03 -18.31
CA LEU A 34 3.32 -5.43 -19.64
C LEU A 34 4.72 -5.48 -20.29
N GLY A 35 4.78 -5.47 -21.63
CA GLY A 35 6.03 -5.47 -22.38
C GLY A 35 6.26 -6.76 -23.18
N LYS A 36 7.24 -6.71 -24.09
CA LYS A 36 7.52 -7.79 -25.05
C LYS A 36 7.82 -9.14 -24.37
N ASP A 37 8.52 -9.09 -23.24
CA ASP A 37 8.97 -10.27 -22.48
C ASP A 37 8.20 -10.40 -21.16
N LYS A 38 7.06 -9.70 -21.03
CA LYS A 38 6.21 -9.68 -19.82
C LYS A 38 6.96 -9.19 -18.57
N GLN A 39 7.98 -8.35 -18.76
CA GLN A 39 8.89 -7.86 -17.72
C GLN A 39 8.34 -6.67 -16.91
N GLY A 40 7.22 -6.09 -17.31
CA GLY A 40 6.64 -4.91 -16.68
C GLY A 40 6.08 -5.17 -15.28
N ILE A 41 5.80 -4.07 -14.58
CA ILE A 41 5.20 -4.11 -13.24
C ILE A 41 3.84 -4.82 -13.29
N LYS A 42 3.67 -5.86 -12.46
CA LYS A 42 2.40 -6.61 -12.33
C LYS A 42 1.35 -5.87 -11.50
N GLY A 43 1.78 -4.85 -10.76
CA GLY A 43 0.98 -4.08 -9.84
C GLY A 43 1.17 -2.58 -10.04
N HIS A 44 0.16 -1.79 -9.69
CA HIS A 44 0.32 -0.33 -9.63
C HIS A 44 1.31 0.07 -8.53
N VAL A 45 2.03 1.18 -8.75
CA VAL A 45 2.94 1.74 -7.75
C VAL A 45 2.14 2.21 -6.55
N ARG A 46 2.46 1.69 -5.36
CA ARG A 46 1.82 2.12 -4.12
C ARG A 46 2.51 3.38 -3.60
N VAL A 47 1.75 4.46 -3.48
CA VAL A 47 2.23 5.69 -2.85
C VAL A 47 1.99 5.59 -1.35
N LYS A 48 3.05 5.80 -0.55
CA LYS A 48 2.91 6.01 0.90
C LYS A 48 2.62 7.48 1.14
N ASN A 49 1.38 7.81 1.49
CA ASN A 49 1.06 9.16 1.93
C ASN A 49 1.46 9.34 3.39
N LYS A 50 2.30 10.33 3.66
CA LYS A 50 2.72 10.68 5.02
C LYS A 50 1.75 11.71 5.56
N GLN A 51 0.92 11.30 6.53
CA GLN A 51 -0.03 12.19 7.21
C GLN A 51 0.55 12.83 8.48
N ASP A 52 1.80 12.52 8.83
CA ASP A 52 2.42 12.99 10.05
C ASP A 52 3.17 14.31 9.83
N THR A 53 3.21 15.16 10.86
CA THR A 53 4.00 16.41 10.89
C THR A 53 5.51 16.17 11.06
N SER A 54 5.95 14.92 11.21
CA SER A 54 7.37 14.57 11.38
C SER A 54 8.22 14.92 10.15
N GLY A 55 9.54 15.01 10.31
CA GLY A 55 10.45 15.17 9.17
C GLY A 55 10.37 14.00 8.17
N VAL A 56 10.69 14.26 6.91
CA VAL A 56 10.89 13.21 5.91
C VAL A 56 12.08 12.34 6.34
N GLY A 57 11.92 11.02 6.37
CA GLY A 57 12.97 10.08 6.79
C GLY A 57 12.86 9.59 8.24
N LEU A 58 11.94 10.12 9.05
CA LEU A 58 11.51 9.49 10.30
C LEU A 58 10.61 8.30 9.94
N ASP A 59 11.21 7.13 9.69
CA ASP A 59 10.46 5.88 9.64
C ASP A 59 9.91 5.60 11.05
N GLN A 60 8.69 5.04 11.15
CA GLN A 60 8.13 4.65 12.44
C GLN A 60 9.20 3.87 13.20
N VAL A 61 9.56 4.33 14.40
CA VAL A 61 10.59 3.72 15.23
C VAL A 61 10.15 2.28 15.53
N LYS A 62 10.62 1.33 14.71
CA LYS A 62 10.29 -0.10 14.86
C LYS A 62 10.95 -0.72 16.10
N ASN A 63 11.82 0.03 16.77
CA ASN A 63 12.69 -0.44 17.85
C ASN A 63 12.68 0.57 19.01
N ASN A 64 11.68 0.46 19.88
CA ASN A 64 11.43 1.30 21.06
C ASN A 64 12.38 1.04 22.25
N TRP A 65 13.66 0.69 22.01
CA TRP A 65 14.61 0.42 23.10
C TRP A 65 15.33 1.67 23.59
N ALA A 66 15.42 2.70 22.75
CA ALA A 66 15.97 3.99 23.14
C ALA A 66 14.83 4.86 23.68
N PHE A 67 14.67 4.79 25.00
CA PHE A 67 13.88 5.67 25.88
C PHE A 67 13.04 6.72 25.15
N ASP A 68 11.76 6.40 24.99
CA ASP A 68 10.74 7.27 24.45
C ASP A 68 10.62 8.51 25.36
N THR A 69 11.27 9.61 24.99
CA THR A 69 11.15 10.91 25.68
C THR A 69 9.69 11.35 25.77
N THR A 70 8.81 10.80 24.93
CA THR A 70 7.37 11.01 25.02
C THR A 70 6.74 10.42 26.29
N GLN A 71 7.26 9.31 26.85
CA GLN A 71 6.77 8.78 28.13
C GLN A 71 7.09 9.75 29.27
N PHE A 72 8.29 10.31 29.28
CA PHE A 72 8.68 11.31 30.28
C PHE A 72 7.84 12.58 30.14
N ASP A 73 7.64 13.07 28.91
CA ASP A 73 6.75 14.21 28.64
C ASP A 73 5.30 13.96 29.06
N ASN A 74 4.79 12.75 28.86
CA ASN A 74 3.43 12.39 29.29
C ASN A 74 3.29 12.36 30.82
N ILE A 75 4.34 11.95 31.54
CA ILE A 75 4.38 12.01 33.01
C ILE A 75 4.44 13.47 33.48
N LEU A 76 5.30 14.30 32.87
CA LEU A 76 5.38 15.72 33.20
C LEU A 76 4.06 16.46 32.95
N LYS A 77 3.37 16.15 31.85
CA LYS A 77 2.03 16.70 31.57
C LYS A 77 1.00 16.30 32.62
N ARG A 78 1.08 15.07 33.15
CA ARG A 78 0.19 14.58 34.21
C ARG A 78 0.54 15.11 35.60
N LEU A 79 1.78 15.52 35.83
CA LEU A 79 2.27 16.03 37.11
C LEU A 79 2.12 17.54 37.27
N LYS A 80 1.65 18.25 36.24
CA LYS A 80 1.27 19.65 36.36
C LYS A 80 0.03 19.77 37.25
N VAL A 81 0.26 20.24 38.48
CA VAL A 81 -0.71 20.98 39.30
C VAL A 81 -1.02 22.31 38.63
#